data_AF-A0A3N9X4K4-F1
#
_entry.id   AF-A0A3N9X4K4-F1
#
_cell.length_a   1.000
_cell.length_b   1.000
_cell.length_c   1.000
_cell.angle_alpha   90.00
_cell.angle_beta   90.00
_cell.angle_gamma   90.00
#
_symmetry.space_group_name_H-M   'P 1'
#
loop_
_entity.id
_entity.type
_entity.pdbx_description
1 polymer ?
#
loop_
_entity_poly.entity_id
_entity_poly.type
_entity_poly.pdbx_seq_one_letter_code
_entity_poly.pdbx_strand_id
1 'polypeptide(L)'
;MRRLTTALLCLAVLVGCARPGDAPVQVGPAADTGWTTYQTDVTAVRAGADPRSLVLTVALLGDADGCSRNPRITYFTEENNRIYANVVQDSRLSGVVGACPTHTPGEVTLTAPGPIAGRTVVLNEQPWKPDGAGYQRCDPTFGCGPMPKDHCDQAWVSVVVRGMDVSRHSTGSVEGCDGTWLVMTVPFDPVPCGAEPRPGCDASVNVRRYFLRWAGQGGWETIANSTEAGCGPVRTTEPAFPRKLCAHLPRP
;
A
#
# COMPACT_ATOMS: atom_id res chain seq x y z
N MET A 1 -49.92 -16.53 -59.81
CA MET A 1 -49.09 -17.55 -59.13
C MET A 1 -47.80 -16.88 -58.68
N ARG A 2 -47.70 -16.54 -57.38
CA ARG A 2 -46.60 -15.77 -56.78
C ARG A 2 -45.93 -16.62 -55.69
N ARG A 3 -44.61 -16.47 -55.61
CA ARG A 3 -43.62 -17.06 -54.69
C ARG A 3 -44.04 -16.97 -53.22
N LEU A 4 -43.53 -17.89 -52.38
CA LEU A 4 -42.97 -17.69 -51.01
C LEU A 4 -42.69 -19.09 -50.40
N THR A 5 -41.45 -19.51 -50.10
CA THR A 5 -40.59 -19.31 -48.90
C THR A 5 -40.77 -20.32 -47.76
N THR A 6 -39.59 -20.82 -47.33
CA THR A 6 -39.13 -21.15 -45.96
C THR A 6 -39.58 -22.40 -45.19
N ALA A 7 -38.54 -23.18 -44.84
CA ALA A 7 -38.19 -23.77 -43.55
C ALA A 7 -39.08 -24.86 -42.94
N LEU A 8 -38.47 -26.01 -42.65
CA LEU A 8 -37.92 -26.32 -41.33
C LEU A 8 -37.18 -27.66 -41.40
N LEU A 9 -35.91 -27.70 -40.99
CA LEU A 9 -35.25 -28.95 -40.60
C LEU A 9 -34.28 -28.65 -39.45
N CYS A 10 -34.73 -29.00 -38.26
CA CYS A 10 -33.85 -29.31 -37.14
C CYS A 10 -33.16 -30.64 -37.43
N LEU A 11 -31.85 -30.76 -37.16
CA LEU A 11 -31.33 -31.77 -36.22
C LEU A 11 -29.83 -31.60 -35.97
N ALA A 12 -29.50 -31.65 -34.67
CA ALA A 12 -28.34 -32.25 -34.02
C ALA A 12 -26.91 -31.67 -34.19
N VAL A 13 -26.49 -31.05 -33.09
CA VAL A 13 -25.16 -31.00 -32.44
C VAL A 13 -24.29 -32.25 -32.69
N LEU A 14 -23.01 -32.04 -33.05
CA LEU A 14 -21.79 -32.73 -32.53
C LEU A 14 -20.57 -32.52 -33.47
N VAL A 15 -19.74 -31.48 -33.26
CA VAL A 15 -18.34 -31.39 -33.74
C VAL A 15 -17.61 -30.36 -32.85
N GLY A 16 -16.42 -30.56 -32.30
CA GLY A 16 -15.47 -31.65 -32.43
C GLY A 16 -14.39 -31.58 -31.33
N CYS A 17 -13.74 -32.71 -31.12
CA CYS A 17 -12.65 -32.92 -30.18
C CYS A 17 -11.38 -32.15 -30.63
N ALA A 18 -10.71 -31.49 -29.69
CA ALA A 18 -9.34 -31.03 -29.87
C ALA A 18 -8.40 -32.23 -30.04
N ARG A 19 -7.53 -32.18 -31.06
CA ARG A 19 -6.53 -33.22 -31.32
C ARG A 19 -5.28 -32.93 -30.47
N PRO A 20 -4.64 -33.95 -29.85
CA PRO A 20 -3.30 -33.79 -29.29
C PRO A 20 -2.31 -33.69 -30.46
N GLY A 21 -1.72 -32.51 -30.65
CA GLY A 21 -0.74 -32.27 -31.71
C GLY A 21 -0.82 -30.91 -32.41
N ASP A 22 -1.73 -30.01 -32.01
CA ASP A 22 -1.71 -28.64 -32.53
C ASP A 22 -0.42 -27.93 -32.09
N ALA A 23 0.38 -27.57 -33.09
CA ALA A 23 1.60 -26.81 -32.92
C ALA A 23 1.29 -25.50 -32.17
N PRO A 24 2.19 -25.02 -31.29
CA PRO A 24 1.96 -23.77 -30.59
C PRO A 24 1.68 -22.67 -31.60
N VAL A 25 0.58 -21.95 -31.39
CA VAL A 25 0.25 -20.73 -32.11
C VAL A 25 1.50 -19.87 -32.11
N GLN A 26 2.08 -19.64 -33.29
CA GLN A 26 3.20 -18.70 -33.40
C GLN A 26 2.67 -17.33 -32.99
N VAL A 27 3.07 -16.91 -31.78
CA VAL A 27 3.01 -15.51 -31.37
C VAL A 27 3.79 -14.77 -32.45
N GLY A 28 3.11 -13.86 -33.17
CA GLY A 28 3.76 -13.01 -34.17
C GLY A 28 4.99 -12.32 -33.57
N PRO A 29 5.93 -11.85 -34.41
CA PRO A 29 7.11 -11.16 -33.91
C PRO A 29 6.66 -10.07 -32.93
N ALA A 30 7.25 -10.08 -31.73
CA ALA A 30 7.02 -9.04 -30.74
C ALA A 30 7.17 -7.70 -31.47
N ALA A 31 6.14 -6.84 -31.38
CA ALA A 31 6.23 -5.49 -31.92
C ALA A 31 7.57 -4.88 -31.50
N ASP A 32 8.25 -4.18 -32.42
CA ASP A 32 9.53 -3.55 -32.13
C ASP A 32 9.32 -2.58 -30.97
N THR A 33 9.67 -3.04 -29.78
CA THR A 33 9.39 -2.33 -28.56
C THR A 33 10.49 -1.28 -28.41
N GLY A 34 10.12 -0.01 -28.52
CA GLY A 34 11.03 1.08 -28.26
C GLY A 34 11.52 1.03 -26.81
N TRP A 35 12.77 1.41 -26.59
CA TRP A 35 13.29 1.58 -25.24
C TRP A 35 12.53 2.69 -24.51
N THR A 36 11.95 2.35 -23.38
CA THR A 36 11.19 3.27 -22.54
C THR A 36 11.77 3.26 -21.13
N THR A 37 11.71 4.41 -20.44
CA THR A 37 12.24 4.57 -19.08
C THR A 37 11.18 4.20 -18.04
N TYR A 38 11.57 3.41 -17.04
CA TYR A 38 10.74 2.99 -15.92
C TYR A 38 11.51 3.11 -14.61
N GLN A 39 10.79 3.27 -13.48
CA GLN A 39 11.41 3.19 -12.17
C GLN A 39 11.98 1.79 -11.91
N THR A 40 13.09 1.73 -11.20
CA THR A 40 13.69 0.48 -10.70
C THR A 40 13.63 0.46 -9.18
N ASP A 41 13.45 -0.72 -8.60
CA ASP A 41 13.40 -0.85 -7.14
C ASP A 41 14.77 -0.63 -6.53
N VAL A 42 14.87 0.30 -5.59
CA VAL A 42 16.05 0.49 -4.76
C VAL A 42 15.99 -0.49 -3.60
N THR A 43 16.91 -1.44 -3.54
CA THR A 43 16.92 -2.51 -2.54
C THR A 43 17.81 -2.19 -1.34
N ALA A 44 18.86 -1.39 -1.52
CA ALA A 44 19.72 -0.93 -0.43
C ALA A 44 20.31 0.44 -0.74
N VAL A 45 20.65 1.18 0.32
CA VAL A 45 21.25 2.51 0.23
C VAL A 45 22.38 2.61 1.26
N ARG A 46 23.59 2.93 0.79
CA ARG A 46 24.78 3.11 1.62
C ARG A 46 25.48 4.42 1.34
N ALA A 47 26.18 4.95 2.33
CA ALA A 47 27.06 6.10 2.11
C ALA A 47 28.15 5.73 1.08
N GLY A 48 28.44 6.66 0.18
CA GLY A 48 29.61 6.56 -0.68
C GLY A 48 30.87 7.06 0.03
N ALA A 49 32.01 7.01 -0.67
CA ALA A 49 33.28 7.52 -0.15
C ALA A 49 33.32 9.06 -0.10
N ASP A 50 32.60 9.74 -1.00
CA ASP A 50 32.38 11.19 -0.94
C ASP A 50 31.18 11.47 -0.01
N PRO A 51 31.29 12.38 0.98
CA PRO A 51 30.18 12.78 1.84
C PRO A 51 28.95 13.33 1.11
N ARG A 52 29.08 13.65 -0.18
CA ARG A 52 28.01 14.09 -1.08
C ARG A 52 27.45 12.96 -1.96
N SER A 53 27.83 11.71 -1.70
CA SER A 53 27.45 10.57 -2.54
C SER A 53 26.77 9.45 -1.75
N LEU A 54 25.79 8.81 -2.40
CA LEU A 54 25.20 7.55 -1.98
C LEU A 54 25.40 6.51 -3.07
N VAL A 55 25.63 5.27 -2.66
CA VAL A 55 25.54 4.13 -3.57
C VAL A 55 24.23 3.40 -3.32
N LEU A 56 23.43 3.29 -4.37
CA LEU A 56 22.12 2.66 -4.38
C LEU A 56 22.25 1.29 -5.04
N THR A 57 21.89 0.24 -4.32
CA THR A 57 21.68 -1.08 -4.95
C THR A 57 20.27 -1.12 -5.52
N VAL A 58 20.15 -1.51 -6.78
CA VAL A 58 18.88 -1.55 -7.52
C VAL A 58 18.61 -2.94 -8.07
N ALA A 59 17.33 -3.29 -8.21
CA ALA A 59 16.89 -4.52 -8.87
C ALA A 59 16.61 -4.24 -10.35
N LEU A 60 17.59 -4.55 -11.21
CA LEU A 60 17.48 -4.38 -12.66
C LEU A 60 16.78 -5.58 -13.29
N LEU A 61 15.95 -5.34 -14.30
CA LEU A 61 15.29 -6.42 -15.06
C LEU A 61 16.35 -7.28 -15.79
N GLY A 62 16.33 -8.60 -15.56
CA GLY A 62 17.38 -9.53 -15.99
C GLY A 62 17.01 -10.48 -17.13
N ASP A 63 17.95 -11.37 -17.44
CA ASP A 63 17.86 -12.60 -18.26
C ASP A 63 17.58 -12.49 -19.76
N ALA A 64 17.32 -11.30 -20.31
CA ALA A 64 17.23 -11.12 -21.76
C ALA A 64 17.78 -9.77 -22.25
N ASP A 65 18.33 -9.77 -23.47
CA ASP A 65 18.69 -8.54 -24.17
C ASP A 65 17.43 -7.69 -24.42
N GLY A 66 17.39 -6.49 -23.85
CA GLY A 66 16.21 -5.63 -23.87
C GLY A 66 15.53 -5.45 -22.53
N CYS A 67 15.91 -6.22 -21.50
CA CYS A 67 15.27 -6.14 -20.19
C CYS A 67 15.69 -4.91 -19.40
N SER A 68 16.99 -4.61 -19.32
CA SER A 68 17.47 -3.43 -18.63
C SER A 68 18.70 -2.84 -19.30
N ARG A 69 18.76 -1.51 -19.32
CA ARG A 69 19.99 -0.76 -19.56
C ARG A 69 19.93 0.60 -18.88
N ASN A 70 21.08 1.26 -18.83
CA ASN A 70 21.19 2.68 -18.45
C ASN A 70 20.50 3.04 -17.11
N PRO A 71 20.80 2.31 -16.01
CA PRO A 71 20.27 2.67 -14.71
C PRO A 71 20.88 3.99 -14.23
N ARG A 72 20.03 4.94 -13.82
CA ARG A 72 20.46 6.31 -13.52
C ARG A 72 19.52 7.05 -12.58
N ILE A 73 20.02 8.16 -12.06
CA ILE A 73 19.22 9.14 -11.31
C ILE A 73 18.54 10.11 -12.27
N THR A 74 17.27 10.42 -12.01
CA THR A 74 16.51 11.51 -12.64
C THR A 74 15.73 12.30 -11.59
N TYR A 75 15.20 13.47 -11.95
CA TYR A 75 14.37 14.29 -11.05
C TYR A 75 15.00 14.56 -9.67
N PHE A 76 16.29 14.91 -9.66
CA PHE A 76 16.98 15.27 -8.43
C PHE A 76 16.55 16.67 -7.97
N THR A 77 16.04 16.77 -6.75
CA THR A 77 15.76 18.06 -6.09
C THR A 77 16.09 18.00 -4.60
N GLU A 78 16.34 19.16 -4.01
CA GLU A 78 16.57 19.31 -2.57
C GLU A 78 15.60 20.34 -1.99
N GLU A 79 14.86 19.96 -0.95
CA GLU A 79 13.91 20.84 -0.28
C GLU A 79 13.79 20.46 1.19
N ASN A 80 13.66 21.44 2.09
CA ASN A 80 13.40 21.22 3.52
C ASN A 80 14.34 20.19 4.18
N ASN A 81 15.63 20.26 3.83
CA ASN A 81 16.68 19.34 4.28
C ASN A 81 16.49 17.87 3.84
N ARG A 82 15.71 17.63 2.79
CA ARG A 82 15.50 16.32 2.16
C ARG A 82 16.07 16.31 0.75
N ILE A 83 16.37 15.12 0.26
CA ILE A 83 16.76 14.88 -1.14
C ILE A 83 15.66 14.04 -1.78
N TYR A 84 15.20 14.45 -2.96
CA TYR A 84 14.25 13.69 -3.76
C TYR A 84 14.95 13.29 -5.06
N ALA A 85 14.77 12.05 -5.45
CA ALA A 85 15.32 11.54 -6.70
C ALA A 85 14.49 10.34 -7.20
N ASN A 86 14.44 10.18 -8.51
CA ASN A 86 13.95 8.97 -9.14
C ASN A 86 15.13 8.12 -9.60
N VAL A 87 15.04 6.82 -9.36
CA VAL A 87 16.01 5.84 -9.83
C VAL A 87 15.32 5.04 -10.92
N VAL A 88 15.87 5.12 -12.14
CA VAL A 88 15.21 4.60 -13.34
C VAL A 88 16.15 3.70 -14.12
N GLN A 89 15.56 2.82 -14.92
CA GLN A 89 16.22 1.99 -15.94
C GLN A 89 15.45 2.10 -17.25
N ASP A 90 16.11 1.86 -18.37
CA ASP A 90 15.43 1.74 -19.66
C ASP A 90 15.16 0.26 -19.96
N SER A 91 13.97 -0.04 -20.45
CA SER A 91 13.57 -1.38 -20.89
C SER A 91 12.75 -1.28 -22.17
N ARG A 92 12.96 -2.23 -23.09
CA ARG A 92 12.02 -2.46 -24.21
C ARG A 92 11.08 -3.64 -23.92
N LEU A 93 11.48 -4.56 -23.05
CA LEU A 93 10.73 -5.78 -22.78
C LEU A 93 9.82 -5.70 -21.53
N SER A 94 9.88 -4.63 -20.73
CA SER A 94 9.09 -4.49 -19.49
C SER A 94 7.56 -4.52 -19.71
N GLY A 95 7.08 -4.07 -20.88
CA GLY A 95 5.67 -4.15 -21.24
C GLY A 95 5.21 -5.53 -21.76
N VAL A 96 6.15 -6.44 -21.96
CA VAL A 96 5.88 -7.79 -22.47
C VAL A 96 5.80 -8.76 -21.30
N VAL A 97 4.61 -9.30 -21.04
CA VAL A 97 4.36 -10.22 -19.93
C VAL A 97 5.32 -11.41 -19.99
N GLY A 98 6.07 -11.61 -18.92
CA GLY A 98 6.99 -12.73 -18.76
C GLY A 98 8.33 -12.60 -19.49
N ALA A 99 8.61 -11.49 -20.20
CA ALA A 99 9.85 -11.33 -20.95
C ALA A 99 11.09 -11.07 -20.07
N CYS A 100 10.90 -10.49 -18.88
CA CYS A 100 11.96 -10.23 -17.91
C CYS A 100 11.56 -10.81 -16.54
N PRO A 101 11.63 -12.13 -16.35
CA PRO A 101 11.07 -12.81 -15.18
C PRO A 101 11.93 -12.67 -13.91
N THR A 102 13.16 -12.19 -14.02
CA THR A 102 14.10 -12.10 -12.91
C THR A 102 14.67 -10.69 -12.75
N HIS A 103 15.31 -10.48 -11.60
CA HIS A 103 16.06 -9.27 -11.31
C HIS A 103 17.54 -9.57 -11.05
N THR A 104 18.42 -8.72 -11.57
CA THR A 104 19.85 -8.73 -11.29
C THR A 104 20.22 -7.49 -10.48
N PRO A 105 21.04 -7.61 -9.42
CA PRO A 105 21.54 -6.43 -8.70
C PRO A 105 22.36 -5.51 -9.60
N GLY A 106 22.11 -4.21 -9.52
CA GLY A 106 22.93 -3.15 -10.11
C GLY A 106 23.29 -2.08 -9.08
N GLU A 107 24.25 -1.22 -9.43
CA GLU A 107 24.59 -0.05 -8.61
C GLU A 107 24.33 1.25 -9.38
N VAL A 108 23.76 2.24 -8.70
CA VAL A 108 23.60 3.61 -9.18
C VAL A 108 24.18 4.56 -8.13
N THR A 109 24.98 5.52 -8.56
CA THR A 109 25.50 6.57 -7.66
C THR A 109 24.60 7.79 -7.72
N LEU A 110 24.13 8.24 -6.55
CA LEU A 110 23.48 9.53 -6.39
C LEU A 110 24.51 10.52 -5.82
N THR A 111 24.66 11.66 -6.48
CA THR A 111 25.58 12.72 -6.05
C THR A 111 24.81 14.02 -5.85
N ALA A 112 24.95 14.61 -4.67
CA ALA A 112 24.34 15.89 -4.32
C ALA A 112 25.37 17.03 -4.43
N PRO A 113 24.93 18.29 -4.64
CA PRO A 113 25.79 19.46 -4.51
C PRO A 113 26.41 19.61 -3.11
N GLY A 114 25.65 19.29 -2.05
CA GLY A 114 26.07 19.36 -0.66
C GLY A 114 26.17 18.00 0.04
N PRO A 115 26.67 17.95 1.29
CA PRO A 115 26.72 16.71 2.07
C PRO A 115 25.33 16.07 2.23
N ILE A 116 25.30 14.74 2.18
CA ILE A 116 24.08 13.95 2.29
C ILE A 116 23.85 13.43 3.71
N ALA A 117 24.93 13.18 4.45
CA ALA A 117 24.87 12.56 5.78
C ALA A 117 23.86 13.24 6.72
N GLY A 118 23.04 12.43 7.39
CA GLY A 118 22.02 12.89 8.33
C GLY A 118 20.69 13.34 7.70
N ARG A 119 20.59 13.43 6.38
CA ARG A 119 19.37 13.86 5.67
C ARG A 119 18.50 12.67 5.30
N THR A 120 17.18 12.85 5.28
CA THR A 120 16.25 11.88 4.66
C THR A 120 16.36 11.97 3.14
N VAL A 121 16.35 10.80 2.48
CA VAL A 121 16.41 10.68 1.03
C VAL A 121 15.16 9.96 0.56
N VAL A 122 14.45 10.53 -0.40
CA VAL A 122 13.22 9.96 -0.99
C VAL A 122 13.55 9.48 -2.39
N LEU A 123 13.53 8.16 -2.58
CA LEU A 123 13.89 7.49 -3.82
C LEU A 123 12.65 6.79 -4.38
N ASN A 124 12.17 7.21 -5.56
CA ASN A 124 10.92 6.69 -6.14
C ASN A 124 9.77 6.71 -5.12
N GLU A 125 9.53 7.87 -4.51
CA GLU A 125 8.51 8.10 -3.46
C GLU A 125 8.72 7.32 -2.14
N GLN A 126 9.70 6.42 -2.07
CA GLN A 126 10.05 5.69 -0.85
C GLN A 126 11.05 6.51 -0.01
N PRO A 127 10.69 6.95 1.20
CA PRO A 127 11.63 7.63 2.08
C PRO A 127 12.59 6.65 2.77
N TRP A 128 13.83 7.10 2.92
CA TRP A 128 14.94 6.42 3.59
C TRP A 128 15.57 7.35 4.62
N LYS A 129 15.87 6.83 5.81
CA LYS A 129 16.51 7.57 6.90
C LYS A 129 17.92 7.03 7.17
N PRO A 130 18.84 7.88 7.64
CA PRO A 130 20.15 7.43 8.08
C PRO A 130 20.04 6.32 9.13
N ASP A 131 20.89 5.31 9.00
CA ASP A 131 21.04 4.21 9.95
C ASP A 131 22.47 3.67 9.93
N GLY A 132 23.23 3.98 10.99
CA GLY A 132 24.67 3.66 11.05
C GLY A 132 25.44 4.25 9.86
N ALA A 133 26.12 3.40 9.10
CA ALA A 133 26.89 3.79 7.91
C ALA A 133 26.06 3.82 6.60
N GLY A 134 24.75 3.54 6.68
CA GLY A 134 23.87 3.46 5.53
C GLY A 134 22.53 4.12 5.81
N TYR A 135 21.52 3.59 5.12
CA TYR A 135 20.16 4.10 5.15
C TYR A 135 19.19 2.93 5.23
N GLN A 136 18.18 3.07 6.08
CA GLN A 136 17.08 2.13 6.18
C GLN A 136 15.82 2.74 5.58
N ARG A 137 14.95 1.90 4.99
CA ARG A 137 13.61 2.32 4.58
C ARG A 137 12.87 2.84 5.80
N CYS A 138 12.20 3.96 5.62
CA CYS A 138 11.29 4.46 6.63
C CYS A 138 10.06 3.55 6.71
N ASP A 139 9.45 3.51 7.89
CA ASP A 139 8.28 2.68 8.12
C ASP A 139 7.13 3.17 7.23
N PRO A 140 6.40 2.29 6.53
CA PRO A 140 5.32 2.71 5.62
C PRO A 140 4.16 3.40 6.35
N THR A 141 4.04 3.19 7.66
CA THR A 141 2.96 3.70 8.49
C THR A 141 3.36 4.94 9.29
N PHE A 142 4.53 4.91 9.93
CA PHE A 142 5.02 5.99 10.79
C PHE A 142 6.08 6.88 10.14
N GLY A 143 6.47 6.57 8.89
CA GLY A 143 7.50 7.29 8.17
C GLY A 143 8.86 7.17 8.85
N CYS A 144 9.67 8.22 8.73
CA CYS A 144 11.05 8.22 9.21
C CYS A 144 11.18 8.56 10.70
N GLY A 145 10.07 8.95 11.34
CA GLY A 145 10.05 9.28 12.76
C GLY A 145 10.29 8.07 13.67
N PRO A 146 10.56 8.30 14.96
CA PRO A 146 10.47 7.23 15.93
C PRO A 146 9.03 6.72 16.02
N MET A 147 8.86 5.40 16.10
CA MET A 147 7.55 4.84 16.39
C MET A 147 7.13 5.22 17.83
N PRO A 148 5.86 5.59 18.06
CA PRO A 148 5.38 5.85 19.41
C PRO A 148 5.53 4.61 20.28
N LYS A 149 6.16 4.78 21.45
CA LYS A 149 6.36 3.71 22.43
C LYS A 149 5.09 3.43 23.25
N ASP A 150 4.27 4.45 23.45
CA ASP A 150 2.99 4.32 24.11
C ASP A 150 1.96 3.80 23.11
N HIS A 151 1.38 2.63 23.37
CA HIS A 151 0.36 2.04 22.51
C HIS A 151 -0.94 2.86 22.53
N CYS A 152 -1.15 3.68 23.56
CA CYS A 152 -2.30 4.59 23.68
C CYS A 152 -2.10 5.90 22.89
N ASP A 153 -0.96 6.09 22.23
CA ASP A 153 -0.69 7.27 21.41
C ASP A 153 -1.69 7.37 20.24
N GLN A 154 -2.14 8.60 19.94
CA GLN A 154 -3.11 8.87 18.89
C GLN A 154 -2.63 8.42 17.50
N ALA A 155 -1.32 8.32 17.28
CA ALA A 155 -0.78 7.79 16.05
C ALA A 155 -1.19 6.32 15.86
N TRP A 156 -1.15 5.48 16.90
CA TRP A 156 -1.62 4.09 16.83
C TRP A 156 -3.13 3.98 16.60
N VAL A 157 -3.91 4.87 17.19
CA VAL A 157 -5.36 5.01 16.92
C VAL A 157 -5.60 5.33 15.45
N SER A 158 -4.82 6.27 14.90
CA SER A 158 -4.93 6.68 13.50
C SER A 158 -4.55 5.54 12.53
N VAL A 159 -3.59 4.70 12.89
CA VAL A 159 -3.21 3.51 12.10
C VAL A 159 -4.37 2.54 12.01
N VAL A 160 -4.95 2.17 13.14
CA VAL A 160 -6.01 1.17 13.14
C VAL A 160 -7.27 1.67 12.45
N VAL A 161 -7.64 2.95 12.62
CA VAL A 161 -8.80 3.53 11.91
C VAL A 161 -8.59 3.56 10.39
N ARG A 162 -7.38 3.85 9.90
CA ARG A 162 -7.06 3.77 8.47
C ARG A 162 -7.21 2.37 7.88
N GLY A 163 -7.05 1.33 8.71
CA GLY A 163 -7.25 -0.06 8.32
C GLY A 163 -8.70 -0.55 8.45
N MET A 164 -9.61 0.27 9.00
CA MET A 164 -11.03 -0.07 9.11
C MET A 164 -11.80 0.28 7.83
N ASP A 165 -12.87 -0.46 7.57
CA ASP A 165 -13.83 -0.16 6.51
C ASP A 165 -14.80 0.95 6.94
N VAL A 166 -14.24 2.17 7.09
CA VAL A 166 -14.96 3.40 7.43
C VAL A 166 -14.55 4.52 6.47
N SER A 167 -15.28 5.63 6.48
CA SER A 167 -14.91 6.81 5.70
C SER A 167 -13.47 7.24 5.96
N ARG A 168 -12.75 7.68 4.92
CA ARG A 168 -11.38 8.22 5.07
C ARG A 168 -11.27 9.44 5.99
N HIS A 169 -12.42 10.08 6.25
CA HIS A 169 -12.53 11.25 7.14
C HIS A 169 -12.85 10.85 8.58
N SER A 170 -13.08 9.57 8.85
CA SER A 170 -13.33 9.04 10.18
C SER A 170 -12.08 9.14 11.04
N THR A 171 -12.29 9.48 12.30
CA THR A 171 -11.24 9.52 13.32
C THR A 171 -11.67 8.72 14.53
N GLY A 172 -10.71 8.10 15.23
CA GLY A 172 -10.97 7.35 16.44
C GLY A 172 -10.92 8.27 17.66
N SER A 173 -11.94 8.19 18.50
CA SER A 173 -12.02 8.85 19.81
C SER A 173 -11.79 7.81 20.90
N VAL A 174 -10.71 7.94 21.67
CA VAL A 174 -10.37 6.99 22.74
C VAL A 174 -11.31 7.17 23.93
N GLU A 175 -11.98 6.09 24.32
CA GLU A 175 -12.84 6.01 25.51
C GLU A 175 -12.06 5.47 26.72
N GLY A 176 -11.05 4.62 26.46
CA GLY A 176 -10.18 4.07 27.48
C GLY A 176 -9.05 3.24 26.87
N CYS A 177 -7.86 3.35 27.44
CA CYS A 177 -6.69 2.58 27.02
C CYS A 177 -5.83 2.23 28.24
N ASP A 178 -5.29 1.00 28.26
CA ASP A 178 -4.34 0.57 29.30
C ASP A 178 -3.02 0.01 28.73
N GLY A 179 -2.77 0.25 27.44
CA GLY A 179 -1.60 -0.21 26.71
C GLY A 179 -1.68 -1.66 26.23
N THR A 180 -2.63 -2.46 26.74
CA THR A 180 -2.93 -3.82 26.23
C THR A 180 -4.28 -3.86 25.53
N TRP A 181 -5.23 -3.07 26.02
CA TRP A 181 -6.59 -2.95 25.53
C TRP A 181 -6.91 -1.49 25.20
N LEU A 182 -7.68 -1.31 24.14
CA LEU A 182 -8.19 -0.01 23.70
C LEU A 182 -9.69 -0.11 23.47
N VAL A 183 -10.42 0.87 24.00
CA VAL A 183 -11.82 1.15 23.65
C VAL A 183 -11.85 2.48 22.96
N MET A 184 -12.43 2.52 21.77
CA MET A 184 -12.62 3.77 21.04
C MET A 184 -13.94 3.78 20.30
N THR A 185 -14.44 4.96 20.03
CA THR A 185 -15.59 5.19 19.13
C THR A 185 -15.09 5.73 17.80
N VAL A 186 -15.72 5.29 16.72
CA VAL A 186 -15.41 5.71 15.35
C VAL A 186 -16.71 6.00 14.62
N PRO A 187 -16.89 7.21 14.06
CA PRO A 187 -18.00 7.50 13.15
C PRO A 187 -17.77 6.77 11.83
N PHE A 188 -18.75 6.06 11.30
CA PHE A 188 -18.63 5.37 10.00
C PHE A 188 -18.56 6.35 8.84
N ASP A 189 -19.39 7.39 8.89
CA ASP A 189 -19.39 8.49 7.94
C ASP A 189 -19.62 9.81 8.71
N PRO A 190 -18.55 10.55 9.03
CA PRO A 190 -18.67 11.77 9.82
C PRO A 190 -19.20 12.97 9.02
N VAL A 191 -19.28 12.87 7.69
CA VAL A 191 -19.74 13.95 6.81
C VAL A 191 -20.72 13.41 5.74
N PRO A 192 -21.82 12.75 6.15
CA PRO A 192 -22.69 12.02 5.22
C PRO A 192 -23.38 12.93 4.19
N CYS A 193 -23.52 14.23 4.50
CA CYS A 193 -24.09 15.24 3.60
C CYS A 193 -23.04 16.09 2.87
N GLY A 194 -21.75 15.83 3.08
CA GLY A 194 -20.65 16.69 2.65
C GLY A 194 -20.44 17.89 3.56
N ALA A 195 -19.57 18.81 3.16
CA ALA A 195 -19.20 19.98 3.96
C ALA A 195 -20.35 21.00 4.14
N GLU A 196 -21.31 21.02 3.21
CA GLU A 196 -22.44 21.95 3.20
C GLU A 196 -23.77 21.19 3.33
N PRO A 197 -24.72 21.66 4.16
CA PRO A 197 -26.04 21.05 4.28
C PRO A 197 -26.77 20.97 2.93
N ARG A 198 -27.40 19.82 2.64
CA ARG A 198 -28.20 19.61 1.42
C ARG A 198 -29.66 19.32 1.79
N PRO A 199 -30.65 19.91 1.10
CA PRO A 199 -32.06 19.58 1.32
C PRO A 199 -32.32 18.08 1.15
N GLY A 200 -32.97 17.46 2.14
CA GLY A 200 -33.31 16.04 2.13
C GLY A 200 -32.19 15.09 2.56
N CYS A 201 -31.04 15.60 3.00
CA CYS A 201 -29.97 14.78 3.57
C CYS A 201 -30.05 14.77 5.11
N ASP A 202 -30.07 13.57 5.71
CA ASP A 202 -29.96 13.39 7.16
C ASP A 202 -28.47 13.32 7.54
N ALA A 203 -28.07 14.19 8.46
CA ALA A 203 -26.69 14.26 8.96
C ALA A 203 -26.41 13.25 10.10
N SER A 204 -27.31 12.29 10.34
CA SER A 204 -27.13 11.29 11.39
C SER A 204 -25.85 10.48 11.18
N VAL A 205 -24.92 10.60 12.13
CA VAL A 205 -23.63 9.91 12.11
C VAL A 205 -23.77 8.60 12.86
N ASN A 206 -23.60 7.48 12.16
CA ASN A 206 -23.52 6.16 12.79
C ASN A 206 -22.17 6.02 13.49
N VAL A 207 -22.17 6.00 14.82
CA VAL A 207 -20.97 5.79 15.63
C VAL A 207 -20.92 4.34 16.11
N ARG A 208 -19.76 3.70 15.96
CA ARG A 208 -19.52 2.34 16.44
C ARG A 208 -18.41 2.37 17.48
N ARG A 209 -18.60 1.63 18.57
CA ARG A 209 -17.54 1.36 19.54
C ARG A 209 -16.76 0.13 19.13
N TYR A 210 -15.44 0.23 19.17
CA TYR A 210 -14.51 -0.85 18.91
C TYR A 210 -13.75 -1.19 20.20
N PHE A 211 -13.54 -2.48 20.40
CA PHE A 211 -12.74 -3.03 21.48
C PHE A 211 -11.56 -3.74 20.84
N LEU A 212 -10.36 -3.28 21.16
CA LEU A 212 -9.14 -3.69 20.49
C LEU A 212 -8.11 -4.23 21.47
N ARG A 213 -7.28 -5.13 20.98
CA ARG A 213 -6.14 -5.70 21.70
C ARG A 213 -4.85 -5.33 21.00
N TRP A 214 -3.80 -5.07 21.78
CA TRP A 214 -2.48 -4.86 21.23
C TRP A 214 -1.93 -6.18 20.66
N ALA A 215 -1.53 -6.17 19.38
CA ALA A 215 -1.07 -7.33 18.63
C ALA A 215 0.41 -7.23 18.17
N GLY A 216 1.19 -6.31 18.76
CA GLY A 216 2.61 -6.16 18.46
C GLY A 216 2.88 -5.25 17.26
N GLN A 217 3.71 -5.68 16.31
CA GLN A 217 4.17 -4.82 15.21
C GLN A 217 3.03 -4.31 14.30
N GLY A 218 1.93 -5.06 14.19
CA GLY A 218 0.73 -4.64 13.45
C GLY A 218 -0.14 -3.61 14.18
N GLY A 219 0.16 -3.29 15.44
CA GLY A 219 -0.60 -2.35 16.25
C GLY A 219 -1.84 -2.98 16.90
N TRP A 220 -2.98 -2.30 16.79
CA TRP A 220 -4.24 -2.70 17.40
C TRP A 220 -5.04 -3.65 16.51
N GLU A 221 -5.55 -4.74 17.09
CA GLU A 221 -6.45 -5.70 16.45
C GLU A 221 -7.86 -5.56 17.02
N THR A 222 -8.88 -5.54 16.15
CA THR A 222 -10.28 -5.47 16.59
C THR A 222 -10.77 -6.83 17.06
N ILE A 223 -11.23 -6.90 18.32
CA ILE A 223 -11.77 -8.12 18.93
C ILE A 223 -13.30 -8.15 18.87
N ALA A 224 -13.92 -6.99 19.08
CA ALA A 224 -15.37 -6.82 19.02
C ALA A 224 -15.71 -5.38 18.64
N ASN A 225 -16.92 -5.17 18.16
CA ASN A 225 -17.50 -3.84 17.97
C ASN A 225 -19.00 -3.86 18.30
N SER A 226 -19.54 -2.72 18.74
CA SER A 226 -20.95 -2.61 19.17
C SER A 226 -21.48 -1.17 19.15
N THR A 227 -22.79 -1.04 19.19
CA THR A 227 -23.54 0.20 19.49
C THR A 227 -24.20 0.15 20.88
N GLU A 228 -23.96 -0.90 21.65
CA GLU A 228 -24.49 -1.05 23.00
C GLU A 228 -23.63 -0.33 24.04
N ALA A 229 -24.24 -0.06 25.21
CA ALA A 229 -23.56 0.46 26.38
C ALA A 229 -22.78 -0.65 27.10
N GLY A 230 -21.79 -0.26 27.89
CA GLY A 230 -21.11 -1.19 28.79
C GLY A 230 -20.14 -2.16 28.12
N CYS A 231 -19.81 -3.22 28.85
CA CYS A 231 -18.83 -4.24 28.46
C CYS A 231 -19.43 -5.52 27.84
N GLY A 232 -20.75 -5.66 27.80
CA GLY A 232 -21.42 -6.91 27.40
C GLY A 232 -20.88 -7.49 26.08
N PRO A 233 -20.85 -6.71 24.99
CA PRO A 233 -20.40 -7.19 23.68
C PRO A 233 -18.99 -7.78 23.68
N VAL A 234 -18.00 -7.08 24.24
CA VAL A 234 -16.61 -7.57 24.25
C VAL A 234 -16.41 -8.73 25.22
N ARG A 235 -17.11 -8.75 26.36
CA ARG A 235 -16.95 -9.78 27.39
C ARG A 235 -17.49 -11.14 26.96
N THR A 236 -18.38 -11.19 25.96
CA THR A 236 -18.84 -12.43 25.33
C THR A 236 -17.73 -13.05 24.47
N THR A 237 -16.99 -12.25 23.71
CA THR A 237 -15.91 -12.72 22.82
C THR A 237 -14.58 -12.89 23.57
N GLU A 238 -14.29 -12.00 24.51
CA GLU A 238 -13.03 -11.92 25.25
C GLU A 238 -13.29 -11.73 26.75
N PRO A 239 -13.48 -12.83 27.50
CA PRO A 239 -13.70 -12.80 28.93
C PRO A 239 -12.53 -12.27 29.76
N ALA A 240 -11.33 -12.06 29.19
CA ALA A 240 -10.23 -11.40 29.89
C ALA A 240 -10.30 -9.86 29.81
N PHE A 241 -11.22 -9.29 28.99
CA PHE A 241 -11.29 -7.85 28.77
C PHE A 241 -11.50 -7.07 30.09
N PRO A 242 -10.70 -6.02 30.39
CA PRO A 242 -10.79 -5.27 31.64
C PRO A 242 -12.11 -4.49 31.74
N ARG A 243 -12.98 -4.87 32.69
CA ARG A 243 -14.28 -4.22 32.88
C ARG A 243 -14.18 -2.71 33.14
N LYS A 244 -13.10 -2.25 33.77
CA LYS A 244 -12.86 -0.83 34.09
C LYS A 244 -12.88 0.09 32.85
N LEU A 245 -12.55 -0.44 31.66
CA LEU A 245 -12.47 0.35 30.43
C LEU A 245 -13.84 0.60 29.78
N CYS A 246 -14.89 -0.12 30.19
CA CYS A 246 -16.19 -0.05 29.53
C CYS A 246 -17.40 -0.05 30.46
N ALA A 247 -17.25 -0.32 31.75
CA ALA A 247 -18.39 -0.58 32.65
C ALA A 247 -19.41 0.57 32.71
N HIS A 248 -18.95 1.81 32.53
CA HIS A 248 -19.79 3.01 32.63
C HIS A 248 -19.96 3.74 31.29
N LEU A 249 -19.51 3.15 30.18
CA LEU A 249 -19.65 3.78 28.88
C LEU A 249 -21.11 3.72 28.40
N PRO A 250 -21.69 4.84 27.94
CA PRO A 250 -23.05 4.88 27.40
C PRO A 250 -23.10 4.20 26.02
N ARG A 251 -24.28 4.17 25.39
CA ARG A 251 -24.33 3.87 23.95
C ARG A 251 -23.55 4.97 23.19
N PRO A 252 -22.80 4.63 22.13
CA PRO A 252 -22.14 5.61 21.28
C PRO A 252 -23.12 6.55 20.59
#